data_AF-A0A5Q4BBP6-F1
#
_entry.id   AF-A0A5Q4BBP6-F1
#
_cell.length_a   1.000
_cell.length_b   1.000
_cell.length_c   1.000
_cell.angle_alpha   90.00
_cell.angle_beta   90.00
_cell.angle_gamma   90.00
#
_symmetry.space_group_name_H-M   'P 1'
#
loop_
_entity.id
_entity.type
_entity.pdbx_description
1 polymer ?
#
loop_
_entity_poly.entity_id
_entity_poly.type
_entity_poly.pdbx_seq_one_letter_code
_entity_poly.pdbx_strand_id
1 'polypeptide(L)'
;MAETTASQPDFPAAAETTEGHISNPLGASAASPAAGSSTAAETTAAQPSDPPAASPNASTPGAAANNTVLEVDEEETTDGASTIDERLTNYTASLSSSVVDYLVEYGRRYHAFRPGSYIMLNDEIEAERLDMAHAMMVRAIGNRLFLAPIEKDKVHEILDVGTGTGIWAIEMGDIFENAEVTGIDLSAIQPSWVPSNVRFEIDDVESRWLREQNFDFIFCRFMAAAIADWPKLVKNIFDHLSPGGWAEFHEMDPEIYSDDGTYTEKHATWDWNQTFLKTMRDIGRDPCPGPQLEGWVRERGFENVYHQAYKAPLGPWPKEAYYKDLGIINLAQMLDGLEGFTLR
;
A
#
# COMPACT_ATOMS: atom_id res chain seq x y z
N MET A 1 37.58 6.52 -19.99
CA MET A 1 37.37 6.72 -18.55
C MET A 1 37.22 8.20 -18.30
N ALA A 2 36.02 8.62 -17.93
CA ALA A 2 35.66 9.96 -17.44
C ALA A 2 34.24 9.80 -16.90
N GLU A 3 34.11 9.42 -15.63
CA GLU A 3 32.81 9.22 -14.99
C GLU A 3 32.25 10.58 -14.56
N THR A 4 31.05 10.90 -15.02
CA THR A 4 30.34 12.13 -14.64
C THR A 4 29.30 11.77 -13.58
N THR A 5 29.68 11.82 -12.31
CA THR A 5 28.74 11.64 -11.19
C THR A 5 27.73 12.78 -11.16
N ALA A 6 26.47 12.48 -11.44
CA ALA A 6 25.37 13.43 -11.27
C ALA A 6 25.05 13.60 -9.78
N SER A 7 25.07 14.84 -9.28
CA SER A 7 24.67 15.16 -7.91
C SER A 7 23.14 15.08 -7.76
N GLN A 8 22.68 14.40 -6.72
CA GLN A 8 21.29 14.52 -6.26
C GLN A 8 21.03 15.95 -5.72
N PRO A 9 19.79 16.46 -5.81
CA PRO A 9 19.41 17.69 -5.14
C PRO A 9 19.12 17.44 -3.65
N ASP A 10 19.73 18.24 -2.77
CA ASP A 10 19.40 18.24 -1.33
C ASP A 10 18.00 18.84 -1.10
N PHE A 11 17.20 18.20 -0.25
CA PHE A 11 15.98 18.78 0.31
C PHE A 11 16.28 19.47 1.66
N PRO A 12 15.70 20.64 1.96
CA PRO A 12 15.97 21.36 3.20
C PRO A 12 15.37 20.66 4.40
N ALA A 13 16.18 20.44 5.45
CA ALA A 13 15.71 19.96 6.74
C ALA A 13 14.81 20.99 7.45
N ALA A 14 13.84 20.52 8.23
CA ALA A 14 12.97 21.37 9.03
C ALA A 14 13.77 22.15 10.09
N ALA A 15 13.44 23.43 10.28
CA ALA A 15 14.13 24.29 11.23
C ALA A 15 13.59 24.14 12.66
N GLU A 16 14.49 23.88 13.62
CA GLU A 16 14.16 23.93 15.05
C GLU A 16 13.90 25.37 15.50
N THR A 17 12.86 25.57 16.33
CA THR A 17 12.62 26.85 17.03
C THR A 17 12.69 26.65 18.54
N THR A 18 13.61 27.35 19.19
CA THR A 18 14.00 27.11 20.59
C THR A 18 13.34 28.03 21.61
N GLU A 19 13.21 27.49 22.84
CA GLU A 19 13.06 28.16 24.14
C GLU A 19 11.73 28.84 24.55
N GLY A 20 11.41 28.67 25.85
CA GLY A 20 10.20 29.14 26.51
C GLY A 20 10.16 28.79 28.02
N HIS A 21 11.28 28.98 28.73
CA HIS A 21 11.42 28.58 30.14
C HIS A 21 10.47 29.32 31.11
N ILE A 22 9.73 28.58 31.95
CA ILE A 22 9.15 29.04 33.22
C ILE A 22 9.33 27.94 34.27
N SER A 23 9.51 28.28 35.57
CA SER A 23 10.12 27.38 36.56
C SER A 23 9.36 27.20 37.89
N ASN A 24 9.04 25.94 38.22
CA ASN A 24 9.11 25.30 39.57
C ASN A 24 8.21 25.89 40.71
N PRO A 25 8.15 25.33 41.96
CA PRO A 25 8.66 24.05 42.49
C PRO A 25 7.73 23.26 43.48
N LEU A 26 8.25 22.10 43.98
CA LEU A 26 7.86 21.31 45.19
C LEU A 26 6.58 20.43 45.12
N GLY A 27 6.55 19.21 45.72
CA GLY A 27 7.62 18.44 46.37
C GLY A 27 7.15 17.17 47.14
N ALA A 28 8.11 16.34 47.61
CA ALA A 28 8.00 15.05 48.35
C ALA A 28 7.42 13.84 47.56
N SER A 29 7.99 12.61 47.51
CA SER A 29 8.76 11.75 48.46
C SER A 29 7.85 11.01 49.47
N ALA A 30 7.95 9.70 49.76
CA ALA A 30 8.98 8.66 49.52
C ALA A 30 8.31 7.24 49.44
N ALA A 31 8.93 6.03 49.38
CA ALA A 31 10.32 5.49 49.32
C ALA A 31 10.29 3.98 48.92
N SER A 32 11.46 3.37 48.59
CA SER A 32 11.63 1.89 48.45
C SER A 32 11.82 1.16 49.80
N PRO A 33 11.74 -0.18 49.83
CA PRO A 33 12.95 -0.97 50.15
C PRO A 33 13.15 -2.18 49.21
N ALA A 34 14.14 -3.04 49.49
CA ALA A 34 14.69 -4.03 48.54
C ALA A 34 15.07 -5.39 49.18
N ALA A 35 15.58 -6.28 48.32
CA ALA A 35 16.39 -7.49 48.58
C ALA A 35 15.69 -8.81 48.99
N GLY A 36 16.20 -9.90 48.40
CA GLY A 36 15.88 -11.30 48.68
C GLY A 36 16.58 -12.21 47.64
N SER A 37 17.38 -13.18 48.08
CA SER A 37 18.21 -14.02 47.19
C SER A 37 18.06 -15.52 47.53
N SER A 38 18.34 -16.41 46.55
CA SER A 38 19.41 -17.43 46.64
C SER A 38 19.24 -18.68 45.73
N THR A 39 20.38 -19.10 45.15
CA THR A 39 20.88 -20.49 44.92
C THR A 39 20.10 -21.59 44.15
N ALA A 40 20.76 -22.05 43.06
CA ALA A 40 21.07 -23.45 42.68
C ALA A 40 19.91 -24.38 42.18
N ALA A 41 20.14 -25.47 41.42
CA ALA A 41 21.40 -26.12 40.98
C ALA A 41 21.24 -26.87 39.61
N GLU A 42 22.37 -27.32 39.01
CA GLU A 42 22.65 -28.66 38.40
C GLU A 42 21.53 -29.52 37.74
N THR A 43 21.71 -30.25 36.62
CA THR A 43 22.83 -30.49 35.66
C THR A 43 22.27 -31.11 34.36
N THR A 44 22.97 -31.03 33.21
CA THR A 44 23.43 -32.18 32.36
C THR A 44 24.13 -31.67 31.08
N ALA A 45 24.86 -32.54 30.36
CA ALA A 45 25.72 -32.15 29.24
C ALA A 45 25.90 -33.25 28.16
N ALA A 46 26.60 -32.88 27.07
CA ALA A 46 27.22 -33.69 26.01
C ALA A 46 26.40 -34.06 24.74
N GLN A 47 26.81 -33.49 23.60
CA GLN A 47 26.86 -34.18 22.28
C GLN A 47 28.13 -35.07 22.22
N PRO A 48 28.36 -35.91 21.17
CA PRO A 48 29.06 -35.41 19.96
C PRO A 48 28.84 -36.14 18.60
N SER A 49 29.15 -35.40 17.51
CA SER A 49 29.87 -35.80 16.26
C SER A 49 29.36 -36.84 15.22
N ASP A 50 29.34 -36.39 13.95
CA ASP A 50 29.51 -37.12 12.65
C ASP A 50 30.99 -37.59 12.45
N PRO A 51 31.57 -37.95 11.25
CA PRO A 51 31.12 -38.04 9.82
C PRO A 51 31.58 -39.41 9.16
N PRO A 52 32.04 -39.61 7.87
CA PRO A 52 32.09 -38.77 6.64
C PRO A 52 31.83 -39.44 5.24
N ALA A 53 31.77 -38.60 4.19
CA ALA A 53 32.32 -38.76 2.82
C ALA A 53 31.80 -39.81 1.79
N ALA A 54 31.51 -39.37 0.54
CA ALA A 54 32.44 -39.49 -0.62
C ALA A 54 31.82 -39.10 -2.01
N SER A 55 32.68 -38.70 -2.95
CA SER A 55 32.45 -38.61 -4.42
C SER A 55 33.80 -38.85 -5.12
N PRO A 56 33.91 -39.40 -6.36
CA PRO A 56 33.92 -38.53 -7.57
C PRO A 56 33.59 -39.20 -8.95
N ASN A 57 33.41 -38.40 -10.02
CA ASN A 57 34.25 -38.41 -11.25
C ASN A 57 33.59 -37.67 -12.46
N ALA A 58 34.37 -37.38 -13.50
CA ALA A 58 33.99 -36.59 -14.68
C ALA A 58 34.67 -37.08 -15.98
N SER A 59 34.18 -36.67 -17.16
CA SER A 59 34.96 -36.28 -18.38
C SER A 59 34.10 -36.11 -19.66
N THR A 60 34.33 -35.04 -20.42
CA THR A 60 34.00 -34.82 -21.86
C THR A 60 35.11 -35.45 -22.77
N PRO A 61 35.16 -35.38 -24.14
CA PRO A 61 34.62 -34.35 -25.08
C PRO A 61 34.11 -34.84 -26.48
N GLY A 62 33.76 -33.91 -27.40
CA GLY A 62 33.91 -34.19 -28.85
C GLY A 62 33.12 -33.37 -29.90
N ALA A 63 33.82 -32.45 -30.60
CA ALA A 63 33.53 -31.94 -31.96
C ALA A 63 32.27 -31.09 -32.22
N ALA A 64 32.24 -30.40 -33.38
CA ALA A 64 31.29 -29.34 -33.71
C ALA A 64 30.95 -29.26 -35.21
N ALA A 65 29.76 -28.72 -35.52
CA ALA A 65 29.45 -28.05 -36.79
C ALA A 65 28.30 -27.05 -36.55
N ASN A 66 28.44 -25.81 -36.99
CA ASN A 66 27.41 -24.78 -36.84
C ASN A 66 26.55 -24.73 -38.11
N ASN A 67 25.24 -24.99 -38.01
CA ASN A 67 24.33 -24.90 -39.15
C ASN A 67 22.90 -24.55 -38.70
N THR A 68 22.75 -23.37 -38.10
CA THR A 68 21.48 -22.84 -37.57
C THR A 68 20.47 -22.58 -38.69
N VAL A 69 19.55 -23.53 -38.87
CA VAL A 69 18.18 -23.23 -39.30
C VAL A 69 17.44 -22.70 -38.07
N LEU A 70 16.69 -21.60 -38.21
CA LEU A 70 15.77 -21.15 -37.17
C LEU A 70 14.48 -21.95 -37.31
N GLU A 71 14.15 -22.77 -36.31
CA GLU A 71 12.92 -23.55 -36.29
C GLU A 71 11.75 -22.75 -35.70
N VAL A 72 10.54 -23.14 -36.11
CA VAL A 72 9.24 -22.72 -35.55
C VAL A 72 9.18 -22.97 -34.03
N ASP A 73 9.28 -21.99 -33.16
CA ASP A 73 8.89 -22.21 -31.75
C ASP A 73 7.34 -22.27 -31.67
N GLU A 74 6.80 -23.50 -31.75
CA GLU A 74 5.35 -23.78 -31.69
C GLU A 74 4.87 -24.01 -30.23
N GLU A 75 5.44 -23.30 -29.26
CA GLU A 75 4.74 -23.05 -28.00
C GLU A 75 3.66 -21.97 -28.22
N GLU A 76 2.44 -22.41 -28.56
CA GLU A 76 1.25 -21.64 -28.22
C GLU A 76 1.29 -21.37 -26.72
N THR A 77 1.51 -20.11 -26.33
CA THR A 77 1.40 -19.68 -24.93
C THR A 77 -0.05 -19.74 -24.51
N THR A 78 -0.52 -20.93 -24.13
CA THR A 78 -1.82 -21.12 -23.49
C THR A 78 -1.80 -20.31 -22.20
N ASP A 79 -2.65 -19.29 -22.11
CA ASP A 79 -2.68 -18.37 -20.97
C ASP A 79 -2.65 -19.14 -19.65
N GLY A 80 -1.73 -18.73 -18.77
CA GLY A 80 -1.45 -19.37 -17.49
C GLY A 80 -2.57 -19.17 -16.47
N ALA A 81 -3.74 -19.75 -16.74
CA ALA A 81 -4.86 -19.82 -15.83
C ALA A 81 -4.51 -20.72 -14.64
N SER A 82 -3.74 -20.16 -13.69
CA SER A 82 -3.41 -20.79 -12.41
C SER A 82 -4.69 -21.33 -11.80
N THR A 83 -4.65 -22.57 -11.35
CA THR A 83 -5.85 -23.23 -10.84
C THR A 83 -6.40 -22.48 -9.63
N ILE A 84 -7.71 -22.52 -9.41
CA ILE A 84 -8.35 -21.76 -8.32
C ILE A 84 -7.76 -22.14 -6.94
N ASP A 85 -7.29 -23.39 -6.79
CA ASP A 85 -6.54 -23.91 -5.64
C ASP A 85 -5.24 -23.12 -5.37
N GLU A 86 -4.51 -22.70 -6.40
CA GLU A 86 -3.24 -21.94 -6.28
C GLU A 86 -3.47 -20.47 -5.92
N ARG A 87 -4.63 -19.89 -6.26
CA ARG A 87 -5.02 -18.57 -5.73
C ARG A 87 -5.44 -18.66 -4.27
N LEU A 88 -5.88 -19.83 -3.80
CA LEU A 88 -6.46 -20.02 -2.47
C LEU A 88 -5.43 -19.97 -1.32
N THR A 89 -4.16 -20.31 -1.58
CA THR A 89 -3.10 -20.41 -0.55
C THR A 89 -2.77 -19.09 0.14
N ASN A 90 -3.04 -17.96 -0.53
CA ASN A 90 -2.65 -16.63 -0.06
C ASN A 90 -3.74 -15.97 0.79
N TYR A 91 -4.98 -16.48 0.72
CA TYR A 91 -6.10 -15.99 1.52
C TYR A 91 -6.15 -16.70 2.88
N THR A 92 -6.40 -15.95 3.95
CA THR A 92 -6.48 -16.51 5.32
C THR A 92 -7.71 -17.40 5.55
N ALA A 93 -8.72 -17.32 4.66
CA ALA A 93 -9.89 -18.18 4.64
C ALA A 93 -10.25 -18.61 3.21
N SER A 94 -10.86 -19.80 3.06
CA SER A 94 -11.26 -20.30 1.75
C SER A 94 -12.39 -19.48 1.12
N LEU A 95 -12.17 -18.97 -0.09
CA LEU A 95 -13.15 -18.22 -0.87
C LEU A 95 -14.43 -19.05 -1.11
N SER A 96 -15.60 -18.50 -0.74
CA SER A 96 -16.88 -19.08 -1.13
C SER A 96 -17.28 -18.59 -2.52
N SER A 97 -18.06 -19.38 -3.26
CA SER A 97 -18.47 -19.04 -4.62
C SER A 97 -19.26 -17.72 -4.72
N SER A 98 -19.91 -17.28 -3.63
CA SER A 98 -20.65 -16.01 -3.56
C SER A 98 -19.76 -14.78 -3.38
N VAL A 99 -18.46 -14.93 -3.07
CA VAL A 99 -17.49 -13.82 -2.98
C VAL A 99 -16.96 -13.43 -4.37
N VAL A 100 -16.99 -14.37 -5.32
CA VAL A 100 -16.53 -14.22 -6.71
C VAL A 100 -17.68 -14.16 -7.73
N ASP A 101 -18.93 -14.05 -7.26
CA ASP A 101 -20.14 -13.92 -8.09
C ASP A 101 -20.31 -12.46 -8.56
N TYR A 102 -19.33 -12.00 -9.36
CA TYR A 102 -19.18 -10.59 -9.72
C TYR A 102 -20.30 -10.08 -10.64
N LEU A 103 -20.84 -8.92 -10.28
CA LEU A 103 -21.86 -8.23 -11.06
C LEU A 103 -21.23 -7.64 -12.34
N VAL A 104 -21.88 -7.85 -13.48
CA VAL A 104 -21.47 -7.25 -14.76
C VAL A 104 -22.56 -6.29 -15.23
N GLU A 105 -22.27 -5.00 -15.18
CA GLU A 105 -23.10 -3.92 -15.71
C GLU A 105 -22.28 -3.15 -16.77
N TYR A 106 -22.93 -2.63 -17.81
CA TYR A 106 -22.30 -1.86 -18.90
C TYR A 106 -21.14 -2.52 -19.67
N GLY A 107 -20.83 -3.80 -19.39
CA GLY A 107 -19.68 -4.52 -19.95
C GLY A 107 -18.42 -4.49 -19.07
N ARG A 108 -18.48 -3.87 -17.89
CA ARG A 108 -17.41 -3.78 -16.88
C ARG A 108 -17.75 -4.67 -15.67
N ARG A 109 -16.75 -5.09 -14.89
CA ARG A 109 -16.93 -5.97 -13.72
C ARG A 109 -16.97 -5.15 -12.43
N TYR A 110 -18.03 -5.31 -11.66
CA TYR A 110 -18.27 -4.64 -10.39
C TYR A 110 -18.14 -5.60 -9.21
N HIS A 111 -17.84 -5.01 -8.06
CA HIS A 111 -17.68 -5.72 -6.81
C HIS A 111 -18.96 -6.44 -6.31
N ALA A 112 -18.82 -7.61 -5.66
CA ALA A 112 -19.89 -8.55 -5.32
C ALA A 112 -20.27 -8.65 -3.82
N PHE A 113 -19.28 -8.56 -2.93
CA PHE A 113 -19.46 -8.77 -1.50
C PHE A 113 -20.11 -7.54 -0.87
N ARG A 114 -21.19 -7.75 -0.11
CA ARG A 114 -22.11 -6.69 0.36
C ARG A 114 -22.57 -5.75 -0.79
N PRO A 115 -23.45 -6.22 -1.71
CA PRO A 115 -23.92 -5.42 -2.84
C PRO A 115 -24.43 -4.04 -2.44
N GLY A 116 -23.83 -2.99 -3.00
CA GLY A 116 -24.13 -1.59 -2.69
C GLY A 116 -23.20 -0.94 -1.65
N SER A 117 -22.35 -1.69 -0.94
CA SER A 117 -21.31 -1.11 -0.08
C SER A 117 -20.19 -0.47 -0.90
N TYR A 118 -19.77 -1.09 -2.00
CA TYR A 118 -18.73 -0.57 -2.90
C TYR A 118 -19.26 -0.52 -4.33
N ILE A 119 -19.01 0.59 -5.03
CA ILE A 119 -19.64 0.90 -6.32
C ILE A 119 -18.69 0.90 -7.51
N MET A 120 -17.37 0.82 -7.26
CA MET A 120 -16.33 0.88 -8.29
C MET A 120 -16.13 -0.48 -8.96
N LEU A 121 -15.29 -0.46 -10.01
CA LEU A 121 -14.92 -1.62 -10.79
C LEU A 121 -13.86 -2.50 -10.10
N ASN A 122 -13.75 -3.74 -10.57
CA ASN A 122 -12.65 -4.64 -10.24
C ASN A 122 -12.26 -5.56 -11.42
N ASP A 123 -12.54 -5.15 -12.66
CA ASP A 123 -12.02 -5.82 -13.86
C ASP A 123 -10.52 -5.57 -14.07
N GLU A 124 -9.93 -6.34 -14.99
CA GLU A 124 -8.52 -6.32 -15.31
C GLU A 124 -8.04 -4.94 -15.80
N ILE A 125 -8.90 -4.16 -16.48
CA ILE A 125 -8.61 -2.79 -16.91
C ILE A 125 -8.48 -1.85 -15.71
N GLU A 126 -9.35 -1.99 -14.71
CA GLU A 126 -9.23 -1.21 -13.47
C GLU A 126 -8.01 -1.64 -12.63
N ALA A 127 -7.63 -2.92 -12.67
CA ALA A 127 -6.39 -3.39 -12.04
C ALA A 127 -5.13 -2.75 -12.68
N GLU A 128 -5.02 -2.73 -14.01
CA GLU A 128 -3.94 -2.03 -14.73
C GLU A 128 -3.90 -0.53 -14.39
N ARG A 129 -5.06 0.12 -14.26
CA ARG A 129 -5.16 1.51 -13.83
C ARG A 129 -4.68 1.73 -12.39
N LEU A 130 -5.02 0.83 -11.47
CA LEU A 130 -4.58 0.89 -10.07
C LEU A 130 -3.06 0.74 -9.95
N ASP A 131 -2.43 -0.14 -10.73
CA ASP A 131 -0.98 -0.31 -10.76
C ASP A 131 -0.27 0.93 -11.34
N MET A 132 -0.84 1.59 -12.36
CA MET A 132 -0.37 2.90 -12.81
C MET A 132 -0.49 3.99 -11.74
N ALA A 133 -1.60 4.01 -10.99
CA ALA A 133 -1.82 4.97 -9.91
C ALA A 133 -0.86 4.71 -8.73
N HIS A 134 -0.57 3.44 -8.40
CA HIS A 134 0.48 3.05 -7.48
C HIS A 134 1.85 3.62 -7.92
N ALA A 135 2.25 3.38 -9.17
CA ALA A 135 3.54 3.83 -9.71
C ALA A 135 3.64 5.37 -9.73
N MET A 136 2.53 6.06 -9.99
CA MET A 136 2.43 7.52 -9.85
C MET A 136 2.72 7.97 -8.42
N MET A 137 2.11 7.34 -7.41
CA MET A 137 2.27 7.72 -6.01
C MET A 137 3.67 7.42 -5.46
N VAL A 138 4.21 6.23 -5.74
CA VAL A 138 5.59 5.84 -5.38
C VAL A 138 6.58 6.85 -5.95
N ARG A 139 6.39 7.30 -7.20
CA ARG A 139 7.18 8.36 -7.81
C ARG A 139 6.97 9.72 -7.14
N ALA A 140 5.73 10.10 -6.82
CA ALA A 140 5.37 11.38 -6.20
C ALA A 140 6.04 11.60 -4.83
N ILE A 141 6.24 10.52 -4.06
CA ILE A 141 6.89 10.54 -2.74
C ILE A 141 8.40 10.25 -2.80
N GLY A 142 9.01 10.33 -4.00
CA GLY A 142 10.46 10.26 -4.19
C GLY A 142 11.01 8.85 -4.39
N ASN A 143 10.25 7.97 -5.07
CA ASN A 143 10.55 6.55 -5.29
C ASN A 143 10.67 5.77 -3.97
N ARG A 144 9.61 5.86 -3.15
CA ARG A 144 9.46 5.13 -1.88
C ARG A 144 8.07 4.51 -1.81
N LEU A 145 7.89 3.48 -0.98
CA LEU A 145 6.58 2.88 -0.74
C LEU A 145 5.85 3.54 0.44
N PHE A 146 6.62 4.08 1.40
CA PHE A 146 6.14 4.72 2.62
C PHE A 146 7.07 5.88 3.03
N LEU A 147 6.63 6.70 3.98
CA LEU A 147 7.32 7.88 4.53
C LEU A 147 7.50 7.83 6.05
N ALA A 148 6.73 7.00 6.76
CA ALA A 148 6.83 6.81 8.20
C ALA A 148 8.25 6.37 8.62
N PRO A 149 8.78 6.86 9.75
CA PRO A 149 10.13 6.55 10.22
C PRO A 149 10.20 5.18 10.92
N ILE A 150 9.72 4.14 10.25
CA ILE A 150 9.75 2.76 10.73
C ILE A 150 11.12 2.10 10.46
N GLU A 151 11.56 1.25 11.39
CA GLU A 151 12.83 0.52 11.31
C GLU A 151 12.55 -0.95 10.98
N LYS A 152 13.12 -1.48 9.88
CA LYS A 152 12.88 -2.86 9.41
C LYS A 152 12.95 -3.91 10.54
N ASP A 153 14.04 -3.89 11.32
CA ASP A 153 14.30 -4.85 12.39
C ASP A 153 13.33 -4.78 13.60
N LYS A 154 12.38 -3.84 13.61
CA LYS A 154 11.39 -3.63 14.69
C LYS A 154 9.93 -3.80 14.25
N VAL A 155 9.68 -3.94 12.95
CA VAL A 155 8.35 -4.14 12.39
C VAL A 155 8.16 -5.63 12.13
N HIS A 156 7.08 -6.21 12.65
CA HIS A 156 6.76 -7.63 12.49
C HIS A 156 5.33 -7.86 11.97
N GLU A 157 4.43 -6.91 12.15
CA GLU A 157 3.06 -6.97 11.63
C GLU A 157 2.71 -5.71 10.83
N ILE A 158 2.38 -5.88 9.56
CA ILE A 158 2.01 -4.79 8.63
C ILE A 158 0.59 -5.03 8.10
N LEU A 159 -0.22 -3.96 8.04
CA LEU A 159 -1.54 -3.95 7.39
C LEU A 159 -1.55 -3.00 6.18
N ASP A 160 -2.07 -3.47 5.05
CA ASP A 160 -2.41 -2.66 3.87
C ASP A 160 -3.95 -2.57 3.74
N VAL A 161 -4.51 -1.39 4.06
CA VAL A 161 -5.95 -1.11 4.11
C VAL A 161 -6.41 -0.64 2.74
N GLY A 162 -7.20 -1.47 2.03
CA GLY A 162 -7.60 -1.21 0.65
C GLY A 162 -6.53 -1.66 -0.35
N THR A 163 -6.00 -2.87 -0.17
CA THR A 163 -4.80 -3.34 -0.89
C THR A 163 -4.97 -3.43 -2.41
N GLY A 164 -6.21 -3.43 -2.93
CA GLY A 164 -6.49 -3.38 -4.37
C GLY A 164 -5.92 -4.59 -5.11
N THR A 165 -4.98 -4.35 -6.03
CA THR A 165 -4.25 -5.41 -6.75
C THR A 165 -3.29 -6.21 -5.86
N GLY A 166 -2.97 -5.72 -4.66
CA GLY A 166 -1.99 -6.31 -3.74
C GLY A 166 -0.54 -5.85 -3.98
N ILE A 167 -0.29 -5.04 -5.02
CA ILE A 167 1.06 -4.66 -5.48
C ILE A 167 1.96 -4.08 -4.37
N TRP A 168 1.40 -3.24 -3.48
CA TRP A 168 2.17 -2.62 -2.41
C TRP A 168 2.44 -3.57 -1.24
N ALA A 169 1.47 -4.40 -0.86
CA ALA A 169 1.68 -5.46 0.12
C ALA A 169 2.76 -6.46 -0.35
N ILE A 170 2.82 -6.73 -1.66
CA ILE A 170 3.85 -7.56 -2.30
C ILE A 170 5.24 -6.92 -2.18
N GLU A 171 5.42 -5.69 -2.66
CA GLU A 171 6.72 -5.01 -2.59
C GLU A 171 7.17 -4.74 -1.15
N MET A 172 6.23 -4.49 -0.22
CA MET A 172 6.52 -4.39 1.21
C MET A 172 6.92 -5.73 1.81
N GLY A 173 6.37 -6.85 1.34
CA GLY A 173 6.79 -8.20 1.71
C GLY A 173 8.24 -8.48 1.33
N ASP A 174 8.65 -8.09 0.12
CA ASP A 174 10.05 -8.17 -0.36
C ASP A 174 11.00 -7.27 0.45
N ILE A 175 10.55 -6.09 0.89
CA ILE A 175 11.37 -5.17 1.69
C ILE A 175 11.44 -5.60 3.17
N PHE A 176 10.35 -6.11 3.75
CA PHE A 176 10.23 -6.50 5.16
C PHE A 176 10.11 -8.03 5.32
N GLU A 177 11.14 -8.76 4.86
CA GLU A 177 11.31 -10.22 5.02
C GLU A 177 11.08 -10.77 6.46
N ASN A 178 11.15 -9.90 7.47
CA ASN A 178 10.99 -10.20 8.90
C ASN A 178 9.63 -9.76 9.49
N ALA A 179 8.68 -9.38 8.65
CA ALA A 179 7.31 -9.02 9.01
C ALA A 179 6.31 -9.80 8.15
N GLU A 180 5.17 -10.18 8.73
CA GLU A 180 4.01 -10.63 7.97
C GLU A 180 3.23 -9.39 7.48
N VAL A 181 2.84 -9.39 6.20
CA VAL A 181 2.11 -8.31 5.55
C VAL A 181 0.71 -8.81 5.21
N THR A 182 -0.29 -8.23 5.86
CA THR A 182 -1.71 -8.53 5.64
C THR A 182 -2.32 -7.45 4.74
N GLY A 183 -2.76 -7.77 3.53
CA GLY A 183 -3.55 -6.88 2.71
C GLY A 183 -5.05 -7.16 2.84
N ILE A 184 -5.87 -6.13 3.08
CA ILE A 184 -7.33 -6.28 3.17
C ILE A 184 -7.99 -5.50 2.03
N ASP A 185 -8.87 -6.19 1.30
CA ASP A 185 -9.75 -5.59 0.30
C ASP A 185 -11.14 -6.24 0.38
N LEU A 186 -12.13 -5.65 -0.29
CA LEU A 186 -13.41 -6.31 -0.53
C LEU A 186 -13.29 -7.36 -1.67
N SER A 187 -12.48 -7.08 -2.69
CA SER A 187 -12.37 -7.86 -3.92
C SER A 187 -11.24 -8.90 -3.90
N ALA A 188 -11.57 -10.15 -4.24
CA ALA A 188 -10.63 -11.26 -4.46
C ALA A 188 -9.82 -11.16 -5.78
N ILE A 189 -9.17 -10.02 -6.06
CA ILE A 189 -8.44 -9.79 -7.33
C ILE A 189 -6.93 -10.06 -7.25
N GLN A 190 -6.36 -10.24 -6.06
CA GLN A 190 -4.92 -10.31 -5.83
C GLN A 190 -4.27 -11.59 -6.41
N PRO A 191 -2.98 -11.57 -6.80
CA PRO A 191 -2.32 -12.68 -7.49
C PRO A 191 -2.04 -13.91 -6.61
N SER A 192 -1.86 -15.07 -7.25
CA SER A 192 -1.44 -16.35 -6.64
C SER A 192 0.06 -16.39 -6.30
N TRP A 193 0.90 -15.63 -7.00
CA TRP A 193 2.34 -15.63 -6.75
C TRP A 193 2.76 -14.37 -5.97
N VAL A 194 3.04 -14.52 -4.67
CA VAL A 194 3.45 -13.44 -3.75
C VAL A 194 4.55 -13.92 -2.78
N PRO A 195 5.29 -13.02 -2.12
CA PRO A 195 6.26 -13.39 -1.09
C PRO A 195 5.64 -14.22 0.04
N SER A 196 6.43 -15.12 0.65
CA SER A 196 5.92 -16.10 1.61
C SER A 196 5.36 -15.51 2.90
N ASN A 197 5.65 -14.24 3.18
CA ASN A 197 5.16 -13.43 4.30
C ASN A 197 3.98 -12.51 3.94
N VAL A 198 3.41 -12.60 2.73
CA VAL A 198 2.26 -11.79 2.27
C VAL A 198 0.98 -12.63 2.29
N ARG A 199 -0.09 -12.08 2.89
CA ARG A 199 -1.44 -12.70 2.94
C ARG A 199 -2.51 -11.68 2.57
N PHE A 200 -3.62 -12.17 2.07
CA PHE A 200 -4.80 -11.35 1.78
C PHE A 200 -6.01 -11.81 2.59
N GLU A 201 -6.81 -10.85 3.05
CA GLU A 201 -8.10 -11.11 3.70
C GLU A 201 -9.22 -10.37 2.97
N ILE A 202 -10.40 -10.98 2.92
CA ILE A 202 -11.59 -10.35 2.35
C ILE A 202 -12.47 -9.88 3.50
N ASP A 203 -12.36 -8.61 3.83
CA ASP A 203 -13.21 -7.95 4.82
C ASP A 203 -13.50 -6.50 4.44
N ASP A 204 -14.59 -5.99 4.98
CA ASP A 204 -15.01 -4.60 4.87
C ASP A 204 -14.36 -3.80 5.99
N VAL A 205 -13.42 -2.92 5.64
CA VAL A 205 -12.62 -2.12 6.58
C VAL A 205 -13.47 -1.14 7.43
N GLU A 206 -14.70 -0.83 7.01
CA GLU A 206 -15.67 -0.08 7.82
C GLU A 206 -16.43 -0.98 8.83
N SER A 207 -16.17 -2.29 8.85
CA SER A 207 -16.70 -3.21 9.86
C SER A 207 -16.05 -3.02 11.23
N ARG A 208 -16.49 -3.82 12.21
CA ARG A 208 -15.71 -4.03 13.43
C ARG A 208 -14.56 -4.98 13.10
N TRP A 209 -13.33 -4.50 13.20
CA TRP A 209 -12.14 -5.35 13.13
C TRP A 209 -12.14 -6.35 14.31
N LEU A 210 -11.75 -7.60 14.03
CA LEU A 210 -11.84 -8.72 14.99
C LEU A 210 -10.48 -9.32 15.40
N ARG A 211 -9.38 -8.88 14.79
CA ARG A 211 -8.03 -9.37 15.07
C ARG A 211 -7.62 -8.97 16.49
N GLU A 212 -7.18 -9.94 17.30
CA GLU A 212 -6.73 -9.70 18.69
C GLU A 212 -5.28 -9.18 18.78
N GLN A 213 -4.56 -9.24 17.66
CA GLN A 213 -3.17 -8.81 17.51
C GLN A 213 -3.14 -7.44 16.82
N ASN A 214 -2.34 -6.54 17.38
CA ASN A 214 -2.11 -5.21 16.83
C ASN A 214 -0.94 -5.20 15.82
N PHE A 215 -0.91 -4.18 14.97
CA PHE A 215 0.08 -3.98 13.90
C PHE A 215 1.13 -2.94 14.27
N ASP A 216 2.37 -3.13 13.82
CA ASP A 216 3.45 -2.16 14.03
C ASP A 216 3.42 -1.05 12.96
N PHE A 217 2.87 -1.35 11.78
CA PHE A 217 2.60 -0.38 10.72
C PHE A 217 1.24 -0.64 10.05
N ILE A 218 0.43 0.39 9.89
CA ILE A 218 -0.82 0.35 9.11
C ILE A 218 -0.77 1.39 8.01
N PHE A 219 -0.86 0.95 6.77
CA PHE A 219 -0.91 1.78 5.58
C PHE A 219 -2.34 1.82 5.02
N CYS A 220 -2.73 2.95 4.45
CA CYS A 220 -4.04 3.16 3.83
C CYS A 220 -3.88 4.09 2.63
N ARG A 221 -4.36 3.71 1.44
CA ARG A 221 -4.21 4.50 0.21
C ARG A 221 -5.37 4.34 -0.77
N PHE A 222 -5.73 5.42 -1.45
CA PHE A 222 -6.79 5.48 -2.47
C PHE A 222 -8.18 5.07 -1.98
N MET A 223 -8.47 5.33 -0.70
CA MET A 223 -9.76 5.04 -0.07
C MET A 223 -10.74 6.23 -0.14
N ALA A 224 -10.35 7.33 -0.78
CA ALA A 224 -11.25 8.40 -1.23
C ALA A 224 -12.46 7.84 -2.01
N ALA A 225 -13.66 8.37 -1.71
CA ALA A 225 -14.96 7.87 -2.17
C ALA A 225 -15.32 6.40 -1.82
N ALA A 226 -14.38 5.56 -1.36
CA ALA A 226 -14.66 4.21 -0.88
C ALA A 226 -15.24 4.20 0.56
N ILE A 227 -14.84 5.16 1.39
CA ILE A 227 -15.19 5.27 2.82
C ILE A 227 -16.27 6.33 3.07
N ALA A 228 -17.16 6.08 4.05
CA ALA A 228 -18.22 6.98 4.49
C ALA A 228 -17.95 7.53 5.89
N ASP A 229 -17.38 6.71 6.78
CA ASP A 229 -17.03 7.12 8.15
C ASP A 229 -15.51 7.10 8.34
N TRP A 230 -14.85 8.11 7.75
CA TRP A 230 -13.41 8.33 7.88
C TRP A 230 -12.96 8.49 9.35
N PRO A 231 -13.64 9.25 10.23
CA PRO A 231 -13.30 9.31 11.65
C PRO A 231 -13.30 7.93 12.33
N LYS A 232 -14.26 7.06 11.98
CA LYS A 232 -14.29 5.67 12.46
C LYS A 232 -13.20 4.79 11.87
N LEU A 233 -12.82 4.95 10.60
CA LEU A 233 -11.67 4.23 10.03
C LEU A 233 -10.36 4.65 10.71
N VAL A 234 -10.12 5.95 10.87
CA VAL A 234 -8.97 6.50 11.61
C VAL A 234 -8.97 6.01 13.06
N LYS A 235 -10.14 5.90 13.70
CA LYS A 235 -10.29 5.29 15.03
C LYS A 235 -9.95 3.79 15.03
N ASN A 236 -10.46 3.01 14.08
CA ASN A 236 -10.17 1.58 13.96
C ASN A 236 -8.65 1.35 13.80
N ILE A 237 -8.01 2.10 12.92
CA ILE A 237 -6.56 2.06 12.69
C ILE A 237 -5.80 2.35 14.00
N PHE A 238 -6.12 3.44 14.71
CA PHE A 238 -5.50 3.78 15.99
C PHE A 238 -5.67 2.67 17.05
N ASP A 239 -6.86 2.09 17.15
CA ASP A 239 -7.16 1.08 18.18
C ASP A 239 -6.38 -0.23 17.99
N HIS A 240 -5.92 -0.53 16.77
CA HIS A 240 -5.20 -1.75 16.41
C HIS A 240 -3.70 -1.52 16.11
N LEU A 241 -3.13 -0.36 16.47
CA LEU A 241 -1.67 -0.16 16.45
C LEU A 241 -0.98 -0.69 17.70
N SER A 242 0.20 -1.27 17.52
CA SER A 242 1.15 -1.54 18.61
C SER A 242 1.55 -0.22 19.29
N PRO A 243 1.84 -0.20 20.61
CA PRO A 243 2.37 1.00 21.27
C PRO A 243 3.69 1.46 20.65
N GLY A 244 3.65 2.60 19.93
CA GLY A 244 4.78 3.12 19.15
C GLY A 244 4.80 2.73 17.67
N GLY A 245 3.80 1.98 17.20
CA GLY A 245 3.54 1.73 15.78
C GLY A 245 3.01 2.96 15.04
N TRP A 246 3.04 2.91 13.71
CA TRP A 246 2.72 4.04 12.83
C TRP A 246 1.49 3.78 11.95
N ALA A 247 0.71 4.83 11.71
CA ALA A 247 -0.26 4.85 10.62
C ALA A 247 0.20 5.81 9.52
N GLU A 248 0.01 5.44 8.26
CA GLU A 248 0.31 6.29 7.11
C GLU A 248 -0.86 6.27 6.12
N PHE A 249 -1.23 7.46 5.65
CA PHE A 249 -2.38 7.68 4.78
C PHE A 249 -1.93 8.40 3.51
N HIS A 250 -2.24 7.83 2.35
CA HIS A 250 -1.93 8.39 1.05
C HIS A 250 -3.20 8.55 0.21
N GLU A 251 -3.72 9.77 0.12
CA GLU A 251 -4.91 10.04 -0.69
C GLU A 251 -4.58 10.99 -1.85
N MET A 252 -5.10 10.66 -3.02
CA MET A 252 -5.13 11.56 -4.16
C MET A 252 -6.41 12.39 -4.05
N ASP A 253 -6.28 13.72 -4.15
CA ASP A 253 -7.44 14.60 -4.25
C ASP A 253 -7.98 14.57 -5.71
N PRO A 254 -9.22 14.11 -5.95
CA PRO A 254 -9.82 14.14 -7.27
C PRO A 254 -10.33 15.53 -7.67
N GLU A 255 -10.32 16.55 -6.79
CA GLU A 255 -10.67 17.91 -7.18
C GLU A 255 -9.59 18.55 -8.07
N ILE A 256 -9.93 18.81 -9.33
CA ILE A 256 -9.02 19.39 -10.31
C ILE A 256 -8.99 20.91 -10.12
N TYR A 257 -7.79 21.50 -10.13
CA TYR A 257 -7.59 22.95 -10.05
C TYR A 257 -6.41 23.42 -10.90
N SER A 258 -6.27 24.74 -11.06
CA SER A 258 -5.16 25.38 -11.78
C SER A 258 -4.58 26.55 -10.99
N ASP A 259 -3.27 26.56 -10.78
CA ASP A 259 -2.55 27.64 -10.08
C ASP A 259 -2.73 29.03 -10.72
N ASP A 260 -3.03 29.09 -12.03
CA ASP A 260 -3.11 30.32 -12.83
C ASP A 260 -4.56 30.74 -13.19
N GLY A 261 -5.56 30.01 -12.71
CA GLY A 261 -6.98 30.26 -12.99
C GLY A 261 -7.41 29.98 -14.44
N THR A 262 -6.64 29.23 -15.24
CA THR A 262 -7.06 28.81 -16.58
C THR A 262 -8.21 27.79 -16.56
N TYR A 263 -8.25 26.90 -15.57
CA TYR A 263 -9.33 25.95 -15.37
C TYR A 263 -10.55 26.65 -14.77
N THR A 264 -11.70 26.53 -15.44
CA THR A 264 -12.93 27.29 -15.13
C THR A 264 -14.18 26.54 -15.60
N GLU A 265 -15.35 26.94 -15.09
CA GLU A 265 -16.72 26.48 -15.42
C GLU A 265 -17.04 26.28 -16.92
N LYS A 266 -16.24 26.84 -17.83
CA LYS A 266 -16.42 26.72 -19.29
C LYS A 266 -15.86 25.42 -19.88
N HIS A 267 -15.16 24.62 -19.08
CA HIS A 267 -14.52 23.38 -19.53
C HIS A 267 -15.41 22.18 -19.22
N ALA A 268 -15.61 21.28 -20.19
CA ALA A 268 -16.34 20.03 -19.96
C ALA A 268 -15.70 19.15 -18.87
N THR A 269 -14.38 19.25 -18.68
CA THR A 269 -13.66 18.61 -17.57
C THR A 269 -13.96 19.23 -16.21
N TRP A 270 -14.35 20.51 -16.13
CA TRP A 270 -14.83 21.15 -14.89
C TRP A 270 -16.24 20.67 -14.55
N ASP A 271 -17.13 20.66 -15.54
CA ASP A 271 -18.52 20.20 -15.42
C ASP A 271 -18.57 18.72 -14.99
N TRP A 272 -17.78 17.86 -15.63
CA TRP A 272 -17.59 16.47 -15.24
C TRP A 272 -17.05 16.32 -13.81
N ASN A 273 -15.95 17.01 -13.48
CA ASN A 273 -15.28 16.83 -12.20
C ASN A 273 -16.15 17.30 -11.02
N GLN A 274 -16.77 18.47 -11.13
CA GLN A 274 -17.65 18.99 -10.09
C GLN A 274 -18.95 18.18 -9.98
N THR A 275 -19.46 17.62 -11.08
CA THR A 275 -20.57 16.65 -11.05
C THR A 275 -20.16 15.38 -10.29
N PHE A 276 -19.01 14.79 -10.60
CA PHE A 276 -18.48 13.61 -9.89
C PHE A 276 -18.32 13.86 -8.38
N LEU A 277 -17.63 14.95 -8.01
CA LEU A 277 -17.44 15.34 -6.61
C LEU A 277 -18.77 15.56 -5.87
N LYS A 278 -19.77 16.14 -6.55
CA LYS A 278 -21.11 16.32 -5.98
C LYS A 278 -21.83 15.00 -5.81
N THR A 279 -21.84 14.13 -6.83
CA THR A 279 -22.51 12.82 -6.78
C THR A 279 -21.99 11.96 -5.65
N MET A 280 -20.66 11.89 -5.44
CA MET A 280 -20.09 11.13 -4.32
C MET A 280 -20.56 11.66 -2.97
N ARG A 281 -20.55 12.99 -2.78
CA ARG A 281 -21.04 13.64 -1.56
C ARG A 281 -22.56 13.44 -1.36
N ASP A 282 -23.36 13.45 -2.42
CA ASP A 282 -24.80 13.18 -2.38
C ASP A 282 -25.12 11.74 -1.92
N ILE A 283 -24.28 10.75 -2.27
CA ILE A 283 -24.43 9.35 -1.83
C ILE A 283 -23.75 9.05 -0.48
N GLY A 284 -23.19 10.07 0.20
CA GLY A 284 -22.58 9.92 1.52
C GLY A 284 -21.16 9.34 1.52
N ARG A 285 -20.43 9.46 0.40
CA ARG A 285 -19.00 9.11 0.29
C ARG A 285 -18.19 10.39 0.12
N ASP A 286 -17.08 10.54 0.84
CA ASP A 286 -16.23 11.74 0.71
C ASP A 286 -15.15 11.53 -0.36
N PRO A 287 -15.19 12.26 -1.50
CA PRO A 287 -14.15 12.18 -2.51
C PRO A 287 -12.86 12.91 -2.12
N CYS A 288 -12.88 13.84 -1.15
CA CYS A 288 -11.73 14.70 -0.81
C CYS A 288 -11.31 14.58 0.66
N PRO A 289 -10.91 13.37 1.14
CA PRO A 289 -10.49 13.16 2.52
C PRO A 289 -9.14 13.80 2.86
N GLY A 290 -8.24 13.95 1.88
CA GLY A 290 -6.86 14.40 2.06
C GLY A 290 -6.70 15.62 2.98
N PRO A 291 -7.34 16.76 2.68
CA PRO A 291 -7.28 17.97 3.52
C PRO A 291 -7.85 17.82 4.94
N GLN A 292 -8.59 16.75 5.23
CA GLN A 292 -9.28 16.51 6.51
C GLN A 292 -8.58 15.43 7.37
N LEU A 293 -7.80 14.54 6.76
CA LEU A 293 -7.09 13.44 7.44
C LEU A 293 -6.28 13.91 8.65
N GLU A 294 -5.49 14.98 8.51
CA GLU A 294 -4.69 15.52 9.62
C GLU A 294 -5.58 15.90 10.83
N GLY A 295 -6.78 16.45 10.57
CA GLY A 295 -7.74 16.79 11.61
C GLY A 295 -8.23 15.57 12.37
N TRP A 296 -8.73 14.54 11.66
CA TRP A 296 -9.22 13.31 12.26
C TRP A 296 -8.13 12.52 13.00
N VAL A 297 -6.92 12.48 12.43
CA VAL A 297 -5.74 11.83 13.03
C VAL A 297 -5.31 12.56 14.32
N ARG A 298 -5.24 13.90 14.32
CA ARG A 298 -4.96 14.67 15.54
C ARG A 298 -6.09 14.55 16.58
N GLU A 299 -7.36 14.58 16.17
CA GLU A 299 -8.52 14.44 17.07
C GLU A 299 -8.59 13.05 17.72
N ARG A 300 -8.26 11.98 16.97
CA ARG A 300 -8.18 10.63 17.55
C ARG A 300 -7.07 10.51 18.60
N GLY A 301 -6.03 11.35 18.56
CA GLY A 301 -4.94 11.38 19.52
C GLY A 301 -3.67 10.66 19.05
N PHE A 302 -3.43 10.59 17.74
CA PHE A 302 -2.10 10.24 17.22
C PHE A 302 -1.05 11.27 17.64
N GLU A 303 0.13 10.80 18.04
CA GLU A 303 1.30 11.63 18.30
C GLU A 303 2.18 11.71 17.03
N ASN A 304 3.13 12.66 17.00
CA ASN A 304 4.08 12.84 15.89
C ASN A 304 3.45 12.94 14.48
N VAL A 305 2.28 13.58 14.38
CA VAL A 305 1.52 13.70 13.12
C VAL A 305 2.20 14.68 12.16
N TYR A 306 2.66 14.16 11.02
CA TYR A 306 3.13 14.89 9.85
C TYR A 306 2.06 14.87 8.75
N HIS A 307 2.01 15.91 7.93
CA HIS A 307 1.11 16.02 6.78
C HIS A 307 1.83 16.77 5.67
N GLN A 308 1.86 16.21 4.46
CA GLN A 308 2.58 16.75 3.31
C GLN A 308 1.72 16.63 2.04
N ALA A 309 1.39 17.77 1.44
CA ALA A 309 0.74 17.80 0.13
C ALA A 309 1.78 17.66 -1.00
N TYR A 310 1.45 16.89 -2.03
CA TYR A 310 2.25 16.70 -3.23
C TYR A 310 1.47 17.19 -4.45
N LYS A 311 2.12 17.94 -5.36
CA LYS A 311 1.47 18.32 -6.62
C LYS A 311 1.58 17.18 -7.64
N ALA A 312 0.45 16.61 -8.01
CA ALA A 312 0.29 15.68 -9.12
C ALA A 312 -0.34 16.43 -10.33
N PRO A 313 0.44 16.90 -11.31
CA PRO A 313 -0.10 17.61 -12.47
C PRO A 313 -1.01 16.69 -13.29
N LEU A 314 -2.01 17.24 -13.98
CA LEU A 314 -2.77 16.51 -14.98
C LEU A 314 -2.21 16.82 -16.38
N GLY A 315 -1.39 15.93 -16.93
CA GLY A 315 -0.80 16.03 -18.27
C GLY A 315 0.63 16.57 -18.35
N PRO A 316 1.29 16.44 -19.53
CA PRO A 316 2.72 16.72 -19.76
C PRO A 316 3.09 18.22 -19.85
N TRP A 317 2.26 19.13 -19.37
CA TRP A 317 2.47 20.58 -19.47
C TRP A 317 3.59 21.18 -18.58
N PRO A 318 4.02 20.58 -17.45
CA PRO A 318 5.10 21.14 -16.64
C PRO A 318 6.43 21.24 -17.40
N LYS A 319 7.26 22.24 -17.05
CA LYS A 319 8.60 22.40 -17.65
C LYS A 319 9.61 21.40 -17.11
N GLU A 320 9.54 21.14 -15.81
CA GLU A 320 10.44 20.22 -15.09
C GLU A 320 10.12 18.76 -15.43
N ALA A 321 11.15 17.97 -15.71
CA ALA A 321 10.98 16.58 -16.14
C ALA A 321 10.24 15.72 -15.10
N TYR A 322 10.56 15.90 -13.80
CA TYR A 322 9.89 15.21 -12.70
C TYR A 322 8.36 15.37 -12.74
N TYR A 323 7.88 16.61 -12.74
CA TYR A 323 6.45 16.93 -12.78
C TYR A 323 5.80 16.59 -14.12
N LYS A 324 6.54 16.69 -15.22
CA LYS A 324 6.05 16.29 -16.55
C LYS A 324 5.75 14.80 -16.63
N ASP A 325 6.69 13.97 -16.22
CA ASP A 325 6.55 12.52 -16.26
C ASP A 325 5.45 12.05 -15.28
N LEU A 326 5.41 12.64 -14.07
CA LEU A 326 4.31 12.41 -13.12
C LEU A 326 2.95 12.77 -13.74
N GLY A 327 2.88 13.90 -14.46
CA GLY A 327 1.69 14.32 -15.19
C GLY A 327 1.32 13.47 -16.41
N ILE A 328 2.28 12.77 -17.02
CA ILE A 328 2.00 11.77 -18.07
C ILE A 328 1.29 10.56 -17.46
N ILE A 329 1.83 10.00 -16.36
CA ILE A 329 1.24 8.84 -15.68
C ILE A 329 -0.15 9.21 -15.15
N ASN A 330 -0.30 10.38 -14.52
CA ASN A 330 -1.59 10.85 -14.02
C ASN A 330 -2.61 11.03 -15.15
N LEU A 331 -2.21 11.55 -16.32
CA LEU A 331 -3.12 11.69 -17.45
C LEU A 331 -3.53 10.32 -18.03
N ALA A 332 -2.63 9.35 -18.10
CA ALA A 332 -2.97 8.00 -18.55
C ALA A 332 -4.00 7.35 -17.62
N GLN A 333 -3.68 7.22 -16.32
CA GLN A 333 -4.57 6.58 -15.36
C GLN A 333 -5.93 7.30 -15.24
N MET A 334 -5.97 8.64 -15.37
CA MET A 334 -7.24 9.37 -15.43
C MET A 334 -8.05 9.04 -16.68
N LEU A 335 -7.42 9.00 -17.87
CA LEU A 335 -8.13 8.72 -19.13
C LEU A 335 -8.70 7.31 -19.16
N ASP A 336 -7.95 6.32 -18.71
CA ASP A 336 -8.38 4.92 -18.68
C ASP A 336 -9.42 4.67 -17.56
N GLY A 337 -9.35 5.46 -16.48
CA GLY A 337 -10.34 5.47 -15.40
C GLY A 337 -11.64 6.24 -15.67
N LEU A 338 -11.67 7.18 -16.64
CA LEU A 338 -12.83 8.05 -16.89
C LEU A 338 -14.14 7.26 -17.06
N GLU A 339 -14.09 6.09 -17.71
CA GLU A 339 -15.25 5.21 -17.87
C GLU A 339 -15.71 4.64 -16.52
N GLY A 340 -14.79 4.05 -15.75
CA GLY A 340 -15.08 3.46 -14.43
C GLY A 340 -15.53 4.47 -13.39
N PHE A 341 -15.10 5.73 -13.50
CA PHE A 341 -15.53 6.82 -12.62
C PHE A 341 -16.92 7.39 -12.97
N THR A 342 -17.49 7.08 -14.14
CA THR A 342 -18.62 7.86 -14.71
C THR A 342 -19.79 7.02 -15.26
N LEU A 343 -19.64 5.71 -15.49
CA LEU A 343 -20.69 4.89 -16.12
C LEU A 343 -21.98 4.68 -15.30
N ARG A 344 -21.95 4.91 -13.98
CA ARG A 344 -22.95 4.43 -13.01
C ARG A 344 -23.42 5.53 -12.06
#